data_AF-A0A956BK40-F1
#
_entry.id   AF-A0A956BK40-F1
#
_cell.length_a   1.000
_cell.length_b   1.000
_cell.length_c   1.000
_cell.angle_alpha   90.00
_cell.angle_beta   90.00
_cell.angle_gamma   90.00
#
_symmetry.space_group_name_H-M   'P 1'
#
loop_
_entity.id
_entity.type
_entity.pdbx_description
1 polymer ?
#
loop_
_entity_poly.entity_id
_entity_poly.type
_entity_poly.pdbx_seq_one_letter_code
_entity_poly.pdbx_strand_id
1 'polypeptide(L)'
;MMTKTPLLLLLLAACGPNLEGSWSGTIECENTDVPSTLTVEPGSKGVYPATMDWDVDQQVEGKGLTIDIEFDLHFDLEITADGKGEQTLQIRSLGTEMECTVYVDGELFTDSCDEAGIDPTELEDEAGDFGEVTWDGADTITVADADCSGTLTR
;
A
#
# COMPACT_ATOMS: atom_id res chain seq x y z
N MET A 1 57.04 20.43 -3.41
CA MET A 1 55.93 20.10 -2.47
C MET A 1 54.65 20.09 -3.27
N MET A 2 54.12 18.90 -3.57
CA MET A 2 52.89 18.73 -4.36
C MET A 2 51.70 18.64 -3.41
N THR A 3 50.87 19.67 -3.41
CA THR A 3 49.57 19.67 -2.73
C THR A 3 48.60 18.79 -3.51
N LYS A 4 48.33 17.60 -2.98
CA LYS A 4 47.25 16.71 -3.44
C LYS A 4 45.91 17.37 -3.07
N THR A 5 45.17 17.84 -4.06
CA THR A 5 43.78 18.27 -3.90
C THR A 5 42.92 17.05 -3.57
N PRO A 6 42.16 17.04 -2.46
CA PRO A 6 41.31 15.90 -2.11
C PRO A 6 40.10 15.86 -3.03
N LEU A 7 40.08 14.85 -3.91
CA LEU A 7 38.97 14.44 -4.77
C LEU A 7 37.83 13.79 -3.97
N LEU A 8 37.50 14.32 -2.79
CA LEU A 8 36.60 13.68 -1.81
C LEU A 8 35.25 14.39 -1.62
N LEU A 9 34.95 15.45 -2.40
CA LEU A 9 33.69 16.20 -2.29
C LEU A 9 32.67 15.93 -3.42
N LEU A 10 32.96 15.06 -4.38
CA LEU A 10 32.08 14.79 -5.54
C LEU A 10 31.16 13.56 -5.39
N LEU A 11 31.20 12.87 -4.24
CA LEU A 11 30.36 11.68 -3.97
C LEU A 11 29.11 11.96 -3.11
N LEU A 12 28.86 13.22 -2.74
CA LEU A 12 27.71 13.60 -1.89
C LEU A 12 26.49 14.11 -2.69
N ALA A 13 26.53 14.07 -4.03
CA ALA A 13 25.52 14.69 -4.88
C ALA A 13 24.47 13.72 -5.48
N ALA A 14 24.37 12.48 -4.99
CA ALA A 14 23.45 11.47 -5.55
C ALA A 14 22.47 10.84 -4.54
N CYS A 15 22.48 11.29 -3.27
CA CYS A 15 21.46 10.88 -2.30
C CYS A 15 20.38 11.97 -2.21
N GLY A 16 19.76 12.30 -3.34
CA GLY A 16 18.42 12.88 -3.26
C GLY A 16 17.49 11.77 -2.75
N PRO A 17 16.58 12.05 -1.82
CA PRO A 17 15.64 11.03 -1.38
C PRO A 17 14.84 10.59 -2.61
N ASN A 18 14.89 9.30 -2.91
CA ASN A 18 14.16 8.72 -4.02
C ASN A 18 13.02 7.87 -3.46
N LEU A 19 11.81 8.12 -3.94
CA LEU A 19 10.62 7.40 -3.53
C LEU A 19 10.58 5.96 -4.08
N GLU A 20 11.62 5.50 -4.79
CA GLU A 20 11.73 4.11 -5.24
C GLU A 20 12.02 3.16 -4.09
N GLY A 21 11.29 2.04 -3.99
CA GLY A 21 11.49 1.06 -2.92
C GLY A 21 10.29 0.16 -2.69
N SER A 22 10.29 -0.53 -1.56
CA SER A 22 9.15 -1.28 -1.05
C SER A 22 8.95 -0.89 0.41
N TRP A 23 7.70 -0.71 0.82
CA TRP A 23 7.30 -0.37 2.17
C TRP A 23 6.25 -1.37 2.62
N SER A 24 6.28 -1.72 3.90
CA SER A 24 5.29 -2.61 4.49
C SER A 24 4.85 -2.08 5.85
N GLY A 25 3.63 -2.40 6.23
CA GLY A 25 3.06 -2.01 7.51
C GLY A 25 1.62 -2.47 7.62
N THR A 26 0.92 -1.87 8.56
CA THR A 26 -0.51 -2.09 8.76
C THR A 26 -1.22 -0.74 8.66
N ILE A 27 -2.27 -0.70 7.85
CA ILE A 27 -3.22 0.41 7.78
C ILE A 27 -4.42 0.01 8.63
N GLU A 28 -4.66 0.73 9.72
CA GLU A 28 -5.81 0.52 10.60
C GLU A 28 -7.03 1.25 10.00
N CYS A 29 -8.06 0.50 9.62
CA CYS A 29 -9.33 1.03 9.12
C CYS A 29 -10.46 0.79 10.14
N GLU A 30 -11.59 1.51 10.04
CA GLU A 30 -12.68 1.50 11.04
C GLU A 30 -13.08 0.09 11.54
N ASN A 31 -13.06 -0.90 10.64
CA ASN A 31 -13.55 -2.26 10.92
C ASN A 31 -12.49 -3.36 10.77
N THR A 32 -11.28 -3.03 10.30
CA THR A 32 -10.24 -4.04 10.03
C THR A 32 -8.86 -3.43 10.00
N ASP A 33 -7.87 -4.20 10.45
CA ASP A 33 -6.46 -3.89 10.24
C ASP A 33 -6.05 -4.52 8.91
N VAL A 34 -5.42 -3.73 8.03
CA VAL A 34 -5.03 -4.14 6.69
C VAL A 34 -3.51 -4.19 6.62
N PRO A 35 -2.88 -5.37 6.71
CA PRO A 35 -1.52 -5.57 6.23
C PRO A 35 -1.39 -5.03 4.81
N SER A 36 -0.43 -4.14 4.60
CA SER A 36 -0.23 -3.50 3.30
C SER A 36 1.22 -3.52 2.89
N THR A 37 1.45 -3.79 1.61
CA THR A 37 2.73 -3.61 0.96
C THR A 37 2.59 -2.59 -0.16
N LEU A 38 3.45 -1.58 -0.19
CA LEU A 38 3.55 -0.61 -1.28
C LEU A 38 4.90 -0.79 -1.96
N THR A 39 4.91 -1.03 -3.27
CA THR A 39 6.13 -1.09 -4.07
C THR A 39 6.13 0.05 -5.06
N VAL A 40 7.15 0.89 -5.03
CA VAL A 40 7.28 2.05 -5.92
C VAL A 40 8.45 1.83 -6.87
N GLU A 41 8.17 1.84 -8.16
CA GLU A 41 9.14 1.64 -9.22
C GLU A 41 9.85 2.94 -9.63
N PRO A 42 11.01 2.83 -10.32
CA PRO A 42 11.68 3.99 -10.90
C PRO A 42 10.78 4.84 -11.78
N GLY A 43 10.52 6.04 -11.30
CA GLY A 43 9.68 7.03 -11.96
C GLY A 43 10.44 7.98 -12.87
N SER A 44 9.71 8.86 -13.54
CA SER A 44 10.29 9.97 -14.29
C SER A 44 9.62 11.29 -13.90
N LYS A 45 10.44 12.32 -13.64
CA LYS A 45 9.98 13.69 -13.35
C LYS A 45 8.99 13.80 -12.18
N GLY A 46 9.18 13.01 -11.13
CA GLY A 46 8.32 13.05 -9.94
C GLY A 46 7.02 12.23 -10.08
N VAL A 47 6.87 11.47 -11.18
CA VAL A 47 5.74 10.54 -11.35
C VAL A 47 6.30 9.12 -11.31
N TYR A 48 5.76 8.30 -10.43
CA TYR A 48 6.25 6.96 -10.11
C TYR A 48 5.13 5.94 -10.30
N PRO A 49 5.33 4.89 -11.12
CA PRO A 49 4.48 3.70 -11.07
C PRO A 49 4.64 3.05 -9.70
N ALA A 50 3.54 2.54 -9.15
CA ALA A 50 3.56 1.79 -7.91
C ALA A 50 2.50 0.69 -7.93
N THR A 51 2.70 -0.32 -7.10
CA THR A 51 1.69 -1.32 -6.79
C THR A 51 1.45 -1.35 -5.30
N MET A 52 0.20 -1.56 -4.88
CA MET A 52 -0.14 -1.77 -3.48
C MET A 52 -0.91 -3.07 -3.33
N ASP A 53 -0.51 -3.87 -2.35
CA ASP A 53 -1.15 -5.15 -2.02
C ASP A 53 -1.75 -5.02 -0.62
N TRP A 54 -3.04 -5.33 -0.49
CA TRP A 54 -3.79 -5.36 0.76
C TRP A 54 -4.33 -6.77 1.00
N ASP A 55 -4.05 -7.31 2.18
CA ASP A 55 -4.61 -8.58 2.63
C ASP A 55 -5.67 -8.26 3.70
N VAL A 56 -6.94 -8.63 3.46
CA VAL A 56 -8.05 -8.31 4.37
C VAL A 56 -8.75 -9.59 4.81
N ASP A 57 -8.70 -9.87 6.11
CA ASP A 57 -9.37 -11.00 6.72
C ASP A 57 -10.63 -10.55 7.46
N GLN A 58 -11.78 -11.13 7.11
CA GLN A 58 -13.04 -10.94 7.83
C GLN A 58 -13.53 -12.25 8.43
N GLN A 59 -13.99 -12.19 9.67
CA GLN A 59 -14.56 -13.35 10.36
C GLN A 59 -15.98 -13.06 10.85
N VAL A 60 -16.90 -13.97 10.53
CA VAL A 60 -18.30 -13.93 10.96
C VAL A 60 -18.64 -15.21 11.68
N GLU A 61 -19.01 -15.10 12.96
CA GLU A 61 -19.50 -16.22 13.76
C GLU A 61 -21.03 -16.20 13.88
N GLY A 62 -21.69 -17.33 13.59
CA GLY A 62 -23.15 -17.40 13.66
C GLY A 62 -23.72 -18.80 13.62
N LYS A 63 -24.76 -19.07 14.44
CA LYS A 63 -25.50 -20.34 14.46
C LYS A 63 -24.62 -21.59 14.66
N GLY A 64 -23.46 -21.44 15.30
CA GLY A 64 -22.51 -22.52 15.55
C GLY A 64 -21.57 -22.82 14.37
N LEU A 65 -21.51 -21.93 13.38
CA LEU A 65 -20.54 -21.93 12.29
C LEU A 65 -19.63 -20.70 12.40
N THR A 66 -18.40 -20.85 11.94
CA THR A 66 -17.44 -19.77 11.71
C THR A 66 -17.24 -19.64 10.21
N ILE A 67 -17.32 -18.42 9.69
CA ILE A 67 -17.01 -18.12 8.28
C ILE A 67 -15.85 -17.14 8.28
N ASP A 68 -14.76 -17.54 7.63
CA ASP A 68 -13.58 -16.70 7.42
C ASP A 68 -13.53 -16.34 5.93
N ILE A 69 -13.32 -15.07 5.62
CA ILE A 69 -13.23 -14.54 4.26
C ILE A 69 -11.92 -13.80 4.14
N GLU A 70 -11.06 -14.26 3.24
CA GLU A 70 -9.77 -13.66 2.92
C GLU A 70 -9.92 -12.92 1.59
N PHE A 71 -9.55 -11.63 1.54
CA PHE A 71 -9.49 -10.84 0.33
C PHE A 71 -8.05 -10.40 0.06
N ASP A 72 -7.56 -10.68 -1.14
CA ASP A 72 -6.27 -10.17 -1.61
C ASP A 72 -6.55 -9.10 -2.67
N LEU A 73 -6.28 -7.83 -2.35
CA LEU A 73 -6.49 -6.71 -3.27
C LEU A 73 -5.15 -6.19 -3.80
N HIS A 74 -5.04 -6.13 -5.12
CA HIS A 74 -3.89 -5.59 -5.83
C HIS A 74 -4.27 -4.30 -6.54
N PHE A 75 -3.57 -3.20 -6.24
CA PHE A 75 -3.80 -1.89 -6.85
C PHE A 75 -2.61 -1.52 -7.74
N ASP A 76 -2.92 -1.18 -8.99
CA ASP A 76 -1.99 -0.44 -9.84
C ASP A 76 -2.12 1.06 -9.55
N LEU A 77 -1.03 1.71 -9.17
CA LEU A 77 -1.02 3.10 -8.72
C LEU A 77 -0.06 3.97 -9.54
N GLU A 78 -0.37 5.25 -9.60
CA GLU A 78 0.54 6.31 -10.00
C GLU A 78 0.72 7.29 -8.86
N ILE A 79 1.96 7.45 -8.39
CA ILE A 79 2.31 8.37 -7.31
C ILE A 79 3.01 9.59 -7.89
N THR A 80 2.47 10.77 -7.61
CA THR A 80 3.12 12.04 -7.93
C THR A 80 3.75 12.67 -6.67
N ALA A 81 5.01 13.04 -6.81
CA ALA A 81 5.88 13.59 -5.80
C ALA A 81 6.61 14.82 -6.35
N ASP A 82 6.52 15.93 -5.64
CA ASP A 82 6.99 17.25 -6.09
C ASP A 82 8.53 17.40 -6.04
N GLY A 83 9.22 16.41 -5.47
CA GLY A 83 10.68 16.26 -5.48
C GLY A 83 11.42 17.09 -4.43
N LYS A 84 10.80 17.37 -3.27
CA LYS A 84 11.39 18.22 -2.21
C LYS A 84 11.05 17.72 -0.80
N GLY A 85 11.99 17.07 -0.11
CA GLY A 85 11.92 16.81 1.34
C GLY A 85 10.69 16.01 1.78
N GLU A 86 10.25 16.24 3.03
CA GLU A 86 8.93 15.80 3.53
C GLU A 86 7.83 16.37 2.62
N GLN A 87 6.99 15.50 2.06
CA GLN A 87 6.03 15.89 1.04
C GLN A 87 4.74 15.07 1.09
N THR A 88 3.65 15.71 0.69
CA THR A 88 2.38 15.02 0.37
C THR A 88 2.55 14.30 -0.96
N LEU A 89 2.10 13.05 -1.00
CA LEU A 89 2.04 12.22 -2.19
C LEU A 89 0.61 12.29 -2.75
N GLN A 90 0.50 12.50 -4.05
CA GLN A 90 -0.77 12.31 -4.75
C GLN A 90 -0.79 10.90 -5.31
N ILE A 91 -1.73 10.07 -4.84
CA ILE A 91 -1.92 8.71 -5.34
C ILE A 91 -3.12 8.70 -6.27
N ARG A 92 -2.96 8.09 -7.44
CA ARG A 92 -4.03 7.83 -8.39
C ARG A 92 -4.10 6.34 -8.65
N SER A 93 -5.23 5.71 -8.34
CA SER A 93 -5.50 4.33 -8.78
C SER A 93 -5.67 4.28 -10.30
N LEU A 94 -5.04 3.29 -10.91
CA LEU A 94 -5.11 2.98 -12.34
C LEU A 94 -5.95 1.73 -12.62
N GLY A 95 -6.07 0.85 -11.62
CA GLY A 95 -6.80 -0.39 -11.67
C GLY A 95 -6.71 -1.12 -10.33
N THR A 96 -7.69 -2.00 -10.10
CA THR A 96 -7.75 -2.86 -8.92
C THR A 96 -8.07 -4.26 -9.42
N GLU A 97 -7.33 -5.24 -8.92
CA GLU A 97 -7.62 -6.66 -9.03
C GLU A 97 -7.89 -7.19 -7.63
N MET A 98 -8.82 -8.14 -7.49
CA MET A 98 -9.17 -8.70 -6.19
C MET A 98 -9.41 -10.21 -6.32
N GLU A 99 -8.79 -10.95 -5.40
CA GLU A 99 -9.03 -12.37 -5.17
C GLU A 99 -9.77 -12.55 -3.84
N CYS A 100 -10.58 -13.61 -3.71
CA CYS A 100 -11.43 -13.83 -2.56
C CYS A 100 -11.53 -15.31 -2.24
N THR A 101 -11.18 -15.69 -1.01
CA THR A 101 -11.22 -17.06 -0.54
C THR A 101 -12.12 -17.17 0.68
N VAL A 102 -13.02 -18.15 0.69
CA VAL A 102 -14.01 -18.34 1.76
C VAL A 102 -13.83 -19.68 2.43
N TYR A 103 -13.76 -19.67 3.76
CA TYR A 103 -13.66 -20.84 4.61
C TYR A 103 -14.90 -20.96 5.50
N VAL A 104 -15.32 -22.20 5.77
CA VAL A 104 -16.40 -22.52 6.72
C VAL A 104 -15.86 -23.52 7.73
N ASP A 105 -15.87 -23.13 9.01
CA ASP A 105 -15.28 -23.87 10.12
C ASP A 105 -13.81 -24.28 9.85
N GLY A 106 -13.06 -23.42 9.15
CA GLY A 106 -11.66 -23.62 8.78
C GLY A 106 -11.44 -24.55 7.57
N GLU A 107 -12.50 -25.03 6.90
CA GLU A 107 -12.40 -25.76 5.64
C GLU A 107 -12.70 -24.85 4.45
N LEU A 108 -11.87 -24.91 3.40
CA LEU A 108 -12.08 -24.15 2.18
C LEU A 108 -13.45 -24.49 1.58
N PHE A 109 -14.29 -23.47 1.43
CA PHE A 109 -15.59 -23.57 0.80
C PHE A 109 -15.51 -23.22 -0.69
N THR A 110 -14.92 -22.08 -1.04
CA THR A 110 -14.68 -21.64 -2.42
C THR A 110 -13.54 -20.61 -2.48
N ASP A 111 -12.91 -20.47 -3.63
CA ASP A 111 -11.93 -19.45 -4.01
C ASP A 111 -12.57 -18.32 -4.84
N SER A 112 -13.88 -18.13 -4.69
CA SER A 112 -14.63 -17.08 -5.38
C SER A 112 -15.75 -16.51 -4.51
N CYS A 113 -15.74 -15.20 -4.33
CA CYS A 113 -16.84 -14.46 -3.69
C CYS A 113 -18.18 -14.67 -4.40
N ASP A 114 -18.18 -14.72 -5.75
CA ASP A 114 -19.39 -14.94 -6.55
C ASP A 114 -20.03 -16.30 -6.24
N GLU A 115 -19.23 -17.36 -6.12
CA GLU A 115 -19.71 -18.70 -5.78
C GLU A 115 -20.24 -18.78 -4.35
N ALA A 116 -19.67 -17.97 -3.43
CA ALA A 116 -20.16 -17.81 -2.07
C ALA A 116 -21.40 -16.89 -1.98
N GLY A 117 -21.74 -16.17 -3.05
CA GLY A 117 -22.81 -15.16 -3.06
C GLY A 117 -22.48 -13.92 -2.21
N ILE A 118 -21.19 -13.63 -2.07
CA ILE A 118 -20.66 -12.42 -1.43
C ILE A 118 -20.48 -11.37 -2.53
N ASP A 119 -20.98 -10.17 -2.29
CA ASP A 119 -20.78 -9.01 -3.17
C ASP A 119 -19.68 -8.12 -2.57
N PRO A 120 -18.45 -8.16 -3.11
CA PRO A 120 -17.32 -7.43 -2.58
C PRO A 120 -17.23 -5.99 -3.10
N THR A 121 -18.17 -5.51 -3.93
CA THR A 121 -18.05 -4.20 -4.58
C THR A 121 -17.95 -3.04 -3.59
N GLU A 122 -18.54 -3.14 -2.39
CA GLU A 122 -18.36 -2.11 -1.36
C GLU A 122 -16.89 -1.98 -0.92
N LEU A 123 -16.14 -3.09 -0.86
CA LEU A 123 -14.70 -3.06 -0.54
C LEU A 123 -13.89 -2.47 -1.69
N GLU A 124 -14.24 -2.77 -2.95
CA GLU A 124 -13.54 -2.25 -4.13
C GLU A 124 -13.69 -0.73 -4.27
N ASP A 125 -14.88 -0.20 -3.97
CA ASP A 125 -15.18 1.24 -4.07
C ASP A 125 -14.46 2.04 -2.96
N GLU A 126 -14.29 1.47 -1.77
CA GLU A 126 -13.65 2.13 -0.63
C GLU A 126 -12.12 2.01 -0.65
N ALA A 127 -11.57 0.87 -1.09
CA ALA A 127 -10.13 0.62 -1.02
C ALA A 127 -9.27 1.45 -2.00
N GLY A 128 -9.90 2.17 -2.93
CA GLY A 128 -9.22 3.06 -3.88
C GLY A 128 -9.00 4.51 -3.40
N ASP A 129 -9.58 4.91 -2.27
CA ASP A 129 -9.42 6.26 -1.71
C ASP A 129 -8.36 6.26 -0.59
N PHE A 130 -7.16 6.76 -0.90
CA PHE A 130 -6.02 6.73 0.02
C PHE A 130 -5.90 7.99 0.89
N GLY A 131 -6.87 8.92 0.84
CA GLY A 131 -6.85 10.16 1.62
C GLY A 131 -5.57 10.98 1.48
N GLU A 132 -5.08 11.55 2.58
CA GLU A 132 -3.80 12.25 2.62
C GLU A 132 -2.65 11.25 2.87
N VAL A 133 -1.77 11.10 1.88
CA VAL A 133 -0.54 10.31 2.01
C VAL A 133 0.66 11.23 2.09
N THR A 134 1.53 11.02 3.06
CA THR A 134 2.77 11.80 3.25
C THR A 134 3.99 10.90 3.32
N TRP A 135 5.13 11.41 2.87
CA TRP A 135 6.41 10.72 2.95
C TRP A 135 7.44 11.59 3.65
N ASP A 136 8.20 10.99 4.58
CA ASP A 136 9.21 11.67 5.39
C ASP A 136 10.50 12.07 4.62
N GLY A 137 10.56 11.72 3.34
CA GLY A 137 11.75 11.88 2.52
C GLY A 137 12.79 10.77 2.75
N ALA A 138 12.44 9.69 3.43
CA ALA A 138 13.31 8.55 3.70
C ALA A 138 12.51 7.24 3.70
N ASP A 139 12.23 6.72 4.90
CA ASP A 139 11.82 5.34 5.11
C ASP A 139 10.34 5.20 5.50
N THR A 140 9.64 6.31 5.74
CA THR A 140 8.28 6.28 6.28
C THR A 140 7.27 6.91 5.33
N ILE A 141 6.24 6.16 4.98
CA ILE A 141 5.02 6.67 4.34
C ILE A 141 3.90 6.62 5.37
N THR A 142 3.17 7.71 5.53
CA THR A 142 2.02 7.79 6.43
C THR A 142 0.77 7.99 5.60
N VAL A 143 -0.23 7.14 5.80
CA VAL A 143 -1.57 7.25 5.24
C VAL A 143 -2.46 7.83 6.34
N ALA A 144 -3.18 8.90 6.03
CA ALA A 144 -4.12 9.54 6.94
C ALA A 144 -5.38 9.93 6.16
N ASP A 145 -6.41 9.10 6.27
CA ASP A 145 -7.74 9.37 5.78
C ASP A 145 -8.75 9.46 6.95
N ALA A 146 -10.00 9.78 6.65
CA ALA A 146 -11.08 9.81 7.63
C ALA A 146 -11.29 8.46 8.32
N ASP A 147 -11.20 7.37 7.54
CA ASP A 147 -11.63 6.04 7.98
C ASP A 147 -10.48 5.01 8.04
N CYS A 148 -9.31 5.35 7.49
CA CYS A 148 -8.10 4.53 7.49
C CYS A 148 -6.86 5.35 7.83
N SER A 149 -5.97 4.82 8.67
CA SER A 149 -4.68 5.46 8.96
C SER A 149 -3.59 4.46 9.29
N GLY A 150 -2.34 4.77 8.94
CA GLY A 150 -1.24 3.87 9.24
C GLY A 150 0.09 4.37 8.74
N THR A 151 1.14 3.62 9.06
CA THR A 151 2.49 3.90 8.59
C THR A 151 3.08 2.68 7.91
N LEU A 152 3.63 2.88 6.71
CA LEU A 152 4.41 1.89 5.99
C LEU A 152 5.89 2.25 6.12
N THR A 153 6.71 1.25 6.43
CA THR A 153 8.15 1.41 6.61
C THR A 153 8.93 0.54 5.63
N ARG A 154 10.04 1.08 5.13
CA ARG A 154 10.95 0.40 4.19
C ARG A 154 11.79 -0.69 4.84
#